data_AF-A0A222FIN2-F1
#
_entry.id   AF-A0A222FIN2-F1
#
_cell.length_a   1.000
_cell.length_b   1.000
_cell.length_c   1.000
_cell.angle_alpha   90.00
_cell.angle_beta   90.00
_cell.angle_gamma   90.00
#
_symmetry.space_group_name_H-M   'P 1'
#
loop_
_entity.id
_entity.type
_entity.pdbx_description
1 polymer ?
#
loop_
_entity_poly.entity_id
_entity_poly.type
_entity_poly.pdbx_seq_one_letter_code
_entity_poly.pdbx_strand_id
1 'polypeptide(L)'
;MSPAEIKLIEALLNVSDGKIKVKRLIYDKAEDSDPLRMVLKKRGIDLICHIVETGKKRRLQDGRKLRRYDRRWKVERTFAWLGNYRRLVVRWERKLSMYRAFFHAA
;
A
#
# COMPACT_ATOMS: atom_id res chain seq x y z
N MET A 1 -11.35 -0.13 8.45
CA MET A 1 -9.90 0.12 8.46
C MET A 1 -9.48 0.28 9.91
N SER A 2 -8.45 -0.43 10.39
CA SER A 2 -8.02 -0.29 11.79
C SER A 2 -7.39 1.09 11.98
N PRO A 3 -7.84 1.93 12.93
CA PRO A 3 -7.24 3.24 13.24
C PRO A 3 -5.74 3.21 13.58
N ALA A 4 -5.17 2.01 13.72
CA ALA A 4 -3.79 1.78 14.11
C ALA A 4 -2.77 2.01 12.97
N GLU A 5 -3.12 1.75 11.70
CA GLU A 5 -2.12 1.81 10.61
C GLU A 5 -1.60 3.24 10.37
N ILE A 6 -2.48 4.24 10.32
CA ILE A 6 -2.12 5.66 10.21
C ILE A 6 -1.14 6.08 11.32
N LYS A 7 -1.32 5.55 12.54
CA LYS A 7 -0.45 5.83 13.70
C LYS A 7 0.90 5.14 13.61
N LEU A 8 0.97 4.00 12.93
CA LEU A 8 2.18 3.20 12.77
C LEU A 8 3.13 3.74 11.70
N ILE A 9 2.61 4.46 10.70
CA ILE A 9 3.43 5.04 9.61
C ILE A 9 4.57 5.90 10.16
N GLU A 10 4.30 6.69 11.20
CA GLU A 10 5.30 7.56 11.79
C GLU A 10 6.43 6.78 12.46
N ALA A 11 6.08 5.75 13.24
CA ALA A 11 7.06 4.86 13.88
C ALA A 11 7.93 4.14 12.83
N LEU A 12 7.32 3.70 11.74
CA LEU A 12 8.00 2.98 10.66
C LEU A 12 8.96 3.90 9.88
N LEU A 13 8.60 5.17 9.71
CA LEU A 13 9.50 6.18 9.14
C LEU A 13 10.70 6.46 10.04
N ASN A 14 10.53 6.48 11.36
CA ASN A 14 11.65 6.67 12.29
C ASN A 14 12.66 5.50 12.25
N VAL A 15 12.19 4.27 12.05
CA VAL A 15 13.06 3.09 11.93
C VAL A 15 13.82 3.08 10.59
N SER A 16 13.24 3.66 9.53
CA SER A 16 13.84 3.66 8.19
C SER A 16 14.77 4.84 7.90
N ASP A 17 14.75 5.89 8.73
CA ASP A 17 15.43 7.18 8.51
C ASP A 17 16.97 7.06 8.38
N GLY A 18 17.56 5.96 8.83
CA GLY A 18 19.01 5.71 8.75
C GLY A 18 19.53 5.16 7.42
N LYS A 19 18.67 4.67 6.50
CA LYS A 19 19.14 3.96 5.27
C LYS A 19 18.69 4.59 3.95
N ILE A 20 17.48 5.16 3.88
CA ILE A 20 16.93 5.71 2.63
C ILE A 20 16.05 6.91 2.95
N LYS A 21 16.42 8.10 2.46
CA LYS A 21 15.57 9.29 2.58
C LYS A 21 14.33 9.16 1.69
N VAL A 22 13.20 8.80 2.28
CA VAL A 22 11.92 8.67 1.58
C VAL A 22 11.40 10.05 1.22
N LYS A 23 11.34 10.39 -0.07
CA LYS A 23 10.82 11.69 -0.54
C LYS A 23 9.31 11.67 -0.79
N ARG A 24 8.75 10.50 -1.08
CA ARG A 24 7.37 10.32 -1.55
C ARG A 24 6.82 9.02 -1.01
N LEU A 25 5.58 9.07 -0.55
CA LEU A 25 4.88 7.96 0.06
C LEU A 25 3.55 7.76 -0.67
N ILE A 26 3.34 6.57 -1.25
CA ILE A 26 2.11 6.24 -1.99
C ILE A 26 1.29 5.30 -1.12
N TYR A 27 0.05 5.68 -0.80
CA TYR A 27 -0.82 4.90 0.09
C TYR A 27 -2.20 4.62 -0.51
N ASP A 28 -3.05 3.90 0.19
CA ASP A 28 -4.44 3.75 -0.22
C ASP A 28 -5.25 5.03 0.11
N LYS A 29 -6.40 5.18 -0.55
CA LYS A 29 -7.40 6.22 -0.29
C LYS A 29 -7.82 6.25 1.18
N ALA A 30 -7.99 5.08 1.80
CA ALA A 30 -8.44 4.98 3.18
C ALA A 30 -7.43 5.51 4.22
N GLU A 31 -6.16 5.70 3.81
CA GLU A 31 -5.10 6.29 4.63
C GLU A 31 -5.00 7.81 4.45
N ASP A 32 -5.93 8.43 3.72
CA ASP A 32 -6.01 9.89 3.60
C ASP A 32 -6.45 10.51 4.93
N SER A 33 -5.53 11.25 5.56
CA SER A 33 -5.74 11.89 6.85
C SER A 33 -4.95 13.19 6.93
N ASP A 34 -5.59 14.31 7.30
CA ASP A 34 -4.89 15.60 7.37
C ASP A 34 -3.77 15.64 8.40
N PRO A 35 -3.95 15.10 9.63
CA PRO A 35 -2.86 14.99 10.59
C PRO A 35 -1.63 14.30 10.00
N LEU A 36 -1.83 13.18 9.30
CA LEU A 36 -0.75 12.44 8.65
C LEU A 36 -0.09 13.27 7.55
N ARG A 37 -0.88 13.95 6.69
CA ARG A 37 -0.35 14.85 5.66
C ARG A 37 0.52 15.96 6.24
N MET A 38 0.10 16.57 7.33
CA MET A 38 0.86 17.65 7.99
C MET A 38 2.19 17.12 8.55
N VAL A 39 2.17 15.97 9.23
CA VAL A 39 3.37 15.32 9.79
C VAL A 39 4.37 14.97 8.67
N LEU A 40 3.89 14.33 7.61
CA LEU A 40 4.73 13.95 6.46
C LEU A 40 5.30 15.18 5.73
N LYS A 41 4.48 16.23 5.55
CA LYS A 41 4.94 17.47 4.92
C LYS A 41 6.02 18.18 5.75
N LYS A 42 5.93 18.16 7.08
CA LYS A 42 6.99 18.67 7.98
C LYS A 42 8.30 17.91 7.80
N ARG A 43 8.24 16.61 7.52
CA ARG A 43 9.40 15.76 7.21
C ARG A 43 9.89 15.89 5.76
N GLY A 44 9.24 16.73 4.94
CA GLY A 44 9.55 16.88 3.51
C GLY A 44 9.11 15.69 2.65
N ILE A 45 8.16 14.89 3.15
CA ILE A 45 7.63 13.69 2.48
C ILE A 45 6.28 14.02 1.85
N ASP A 46 6.17 13.79 0.55
CA ASP A 46 4.92 13.97 -0.19
C ASP A 46 4.01 12.73 -0.04
N LEU A 47 2.86 12.87 0.62
CA LEU A 47 1.81 11.85 0.65
C LEU A 47 0.98 11.88 -0.64
N ILE A 48 1.11 10.81 -1.42
CA ILE A 48 0.38 10.57 -2.66
C ILE A 48 -0.68 9.50 -2.38
N CYS A 49 -1.85 9.94 -1.91
CA CYS A 49 -3.05 9.12 -1.81
C CYS A 49 -4.21 9.72 -2.62
N HIS A 50 -5.15 8.89 -3.08
CA HIS A 50 -6.46 9.38 -3.55
C HIS A 50 -7.16 10.10 -2.40
N ILE A 51 -7.69 11.30 -2.67
CA ILE A 51 -8.37 12.09 -1.65
C ILE A 51 -9.73 11.45 -1.34
N VAL A 52 -10.05 11.32 -0.05
CA VAL A 52 -11.42 11.03 0.38
C VAL A 52 -12.20 12.35 0.36
N GLU A 53 -13.15 12.48 -0.55
CA GLU A 53 -14.04 13.64 -0.60
C GLU A 53 -15.06 13.56 0.55
N THR A 54 -14.66 14.02 1.73
CA THR A 54 -15.58 14.26 2.85
C THR A 54 -15.84 15.76 2.93
N GLY A 55 -16.90 16.24 2.27
CA GLY A 55 -17.35 17.65 2.31
C GLY A 55 -16.89 18.55 1.15
N LYS A 56 -17.33 19.83 1.18
CA LYS A 56 -17.36 20.76 0.02
C LYS A 56 -16.02 21.26 -0.55
N LYS A 57 -14.86 20.97 0.05
CA LYS A 57 -13.58 21.47 -0.46
C LYS A 57 -12.45 20.56 -0.03
N ARG A 58 -11.72 19.96 -0.99
CA ARG A 58 -10.30 19.63 -0.81
C ARG A 58 -9.57 19.38 -2.13
N ARG A 59 -8.88 20.42 -2.61
CA ARG A 59 -7.78 20.32 -3.58
C ARG A 59 -6.44 20.34 -2.84
N LEU A 60 -6.25 19.49 -1.82
CA LEU A 60 -4.99 19.44 -1.06
C LEU A 60 -3.84 18.80 -1.84
N GLN A 61 -4.14 18.16 -2.97
CA GLN A 61 -3.17 17.47 -3.79
C GLN A 61 -3.22 18.00 -5.22
N ASP A 62 -2.04 18.29 -5.75
CA ASP A 62 -1.86 18.50 -7.18
C ASP A 62 -2.08 17.16 -7.91
N GLY A 63 -3.13 17.10 -8.73
CA GLY A 63 -3.50 15.91 -9.51
C GLY A 63 -2.37 15.41 -10.43
N ARG A 64 -1.37 16.25 -10.75
CA ARG A 64 -0.16 15.82 -11.47
C ARG A 64 0.61 14.73 -10.72
N LYS A 65 0.60 14.76 -9.38
CA LYS A 65 1.27 13.76 -8.54
C LYS A 65 0.60 12.38 -8.63
N LEU A 66 -0.69 12.32 -8.97
CA LEU A 66 -1.46 11.08 -9.09
C LEU A 66 -1.08 10.23 -10.31
N ARG A 67 -0.42 10.78 -11.35
CA ARG A 67 0.09 10.00 -12.50
C ARG A 67 1.04 8.85 -12.09
N ARG A 68 1.55 8.88 -10.86
CA ARG A 68 2.34 7.77 -10.31
C ARG A 68 1.50 6.53 -9.98
N TYR A 69 0.21 6.70 -9.72
CA TYR A 69 -0.74 5.59 -9.58
C TYR A 69 -0.91 4.79 -10.87
N ASP A 70 -0.66 5.39 -12.04
CA ASP A 70 -0.67 4.66 -13.31
C ASP A 70 0.40 3.56 -13.38
N ARG A 71 1.33 3.49 -12.44
CA ARG A 71 2.28 2.36 -12.33
C ARG A 71 1.77 1.24 -11.43
N ARG A 72 0.78 1.52 -10.59
CA ARG A 72 0.21 0.59 -9.61
C ARG A 72 -0.52 -0.58 -10.28
N TRP A 73 -1.16 -0.34 -11.44
CA TRP A 73 -1.87 -1.39 -12.18
C TRP A 73 -0.97 -2.58 -12.51
N LYS A 74 0.34 -2.37 -12.73
CA LYS A 74 1.27 -3.48 -13.02
C LYS A 74 1.37 -4.42 -11.84
N VAL A 75 1.49 -3.86 -10.64
CA VAL A 75 1.59 -4.60 -9.39
C VAL A 75 0.25 -5.29 -9.08
N GLU A 76 -0.85 -4.55 -9.17
CA GLU A 76 -2.21 -5.08 -8.95
C GLU A 76 -2.56 -6.20 -9.93
N ARG A 77 -2.17 -6.06 -11.20
CA ARG A 77 -2.35 -7.11 -12.22
C ARG A 77 -1.55 -8.36 -11.88
N THR A 78 -0.30 -8.22 -11.44
CA THR A 78 0.50 -9.37 -11.00
C THR A 78 -0.16 -10.07 -9.81
N PHE A 79 -0.66 -9.33 -8.83
CA PHE A 79 -1.40 -9.91 -7.72
C PHE A 79 -2.71 -10.56 -8.15
N ALA A 80 -3.43 -10.00 -9.12
CA ALA A 80 -4.63 -10.63 -9.69
C ALA A 80 -4.28 -11.95 -10.42
N TRP A 81 -3.17 -11.99 -11.16
CA TRP A 81 -2.68 -13.23 -11.78
C TRP A 81 -2.33 -14.27 -10.73
N LEU A 82 -1.56 -13.91 -9.69
CA LEU A 82 -1.28 -14.81 -8.57
C LEU A 82 -2.56 -15.27 -7.86
N GLY A 83 -3.53 -14.36 -7.72
CA GLY A 83 -4.86 -14.63 -7.15
C GLY A 83 -5.65 -15.69 -7.92
N ASN A 84 -5.52 -15.71 -9.25
CA ASN A 84 -6.17 -16.71 -10.10
C ASN A 84 -5.61 -18.12 -9.88
N TYR A 85 -4.36 -18.25 -9.42
CA TYR A 85 -3.78 -19.53 -9.03
C TYR A 85 -4.17 -19.87 -7.59
N ARG A 86 -5.37 -20.45 -7.43
CA ARG A 86 -5.96 -20.77 -6.12
C ARG A 86 -5.02 -21.52 -5.16
N ARG A 87 -4.16 -22.40 -5.68
CA ARG A 87 -3.18 -23.19 -4.91
C ARG A 87 -2.07 -22.36 -4.26
N LEU A 88 -1.76 -21.18 -4.81
CA LEU A 88 -0.77 -20.25 -4.25
C LEU A 88 -1.35 -19.41 -3.10
N VAL A 89 -2.65 -19.11 -3.15
CA VAL A 89 -3.28 -18.17 -2.20
C VAL A 89 -3.79 -18.90 -0.96
N VAL A 90 -4.46 -20.04 -1.15
CA VAL A 90 -5.04 -20.83 -0.05
C VAL A 90 -4.75 -22.30 -0.32
N ARG A 91 -4.37 -23.02 0.74
CA ARG A 91 -4.27 -24.48 0.68
C ARG A 91 -5.68 -25.08 0.60
N TRP A 92 -6.07 -25.54 -0.58
CA TRP A 92 -7.35 -26.23 -0.81
C TRP A 92 -7.22 -27.75 -0.71
N GLU A 93 -5.99 -28.28 -0.70
CA GLU A 93 -5.75 -29.72 -0.67
C GLU A 93 -6.07 -30.32 0.70
N ARG A 94 -7.09 -31.17 0.73
CA ARG A 94 -7.46 -31.97 1.90
C ARG A 94 -6.34 -32.87 2.39
N LYS A 95 -5.57 -33.46 1.47
CA LYS A 95 -4.47 -34.39 1.77
C LYS A 95 -3.13 -33.67 1.75
N LEU A 96 -2.33 -33.89 2.80
CA LEU A 96 -1.00 -33.27 2.95
C LEU A 96 -0.01 -33.73 1.86
N SER A 97 -0.13 -34.96 1.37
CA SER A 97 0.71 -35.49 0.29
C SER A 97 0.55 -34.74 -1.02
N MET A 98 -0.69 -34.38 -1.42
CA MET A 98 -0.96 -33.58 -2.62
C MET A 98 -0.44 -32.14 -2.50
N TYR A 99 -0.50 -31.57 -1.29
CA TYR A 99 0.11 -30.27 -1.01
C TYR A 99 1.63 -30.35 -1.13
N ARG A 100 2.28 -31.33 -0.46
CA ARG A 100 3.73 -31.55 -0.54
C ARG A 100 4.23 -31.76 -1.97
N ALA A 101 3.54 -32.58 -2.76
CA ALA A 101 3.93 -32.85 -4.14
C ALA A 101 3.99 -31.57 -4.99
N PHE A 102 3.11 -30.60 -4.74
CA PHE A 102 3.14 -29.32 -5.44
C PHE A 102 4.35 -28.46 -5.09
N PHE A 103 4.80 -28.45 -3.84
CA PHE A 103 6.02 -27.73 -3.43
C PHE A 103 7.30 -28.41 -3.93
N HIS A 104 7.30 -29.74 -4.07
CA HIS A 104 8.46 -30.48 -4.53
C HIS A 104 8.56 -30.61 -6.06
N ALA A 105 7.46 -30.36 -6.79
CA ALA A 105 7.43 -30.39 -8.25
C ALA A 105 7.65 -29.00 -8.90
N ALA A 106 7.79 -27.94 -8.09
CA ALA A 106 8.13 -26.58 -8.52
C ALA A 106 9.64 -26.34 -8.39
#